data_AF-A0A817GCP1-F1
#
_entry.id   AF-A0A817GCP1-F1
#
_cell.length_a   1.000
_cell.length_b   1.000
_cell.length_c   1.000
_cell.angle_alpha   90.00
_cell.angle_beta   90.00
_cell.angle_gamma   90.00
#
_symmetry.space_group_name_H-M   'P 1'
#
loop_
_entity.id
_entity.type
_entity.pdbx_description
1 polymer ?
#
loop_
_entity_poly.entity_id
_entity_poly.type
_entity_poly.pdbx_seq_one_letter_code
_entity_poly.pdbx_strand_id
1 'polypeptide(L)'
;MARYQPFGHPVQIVTLTEDHKFKLDQDELKKILYHELAIGKKISLVSIAGDFRKGKSFMLDFFLRYLQAQGNSEWIGREDEPLTGFGWRGGTTRHTIGMIMWSEPLLLSLPNGEEIAVFLMDTQGTYDSYSTEFENTFIFALTLLVSSVTLYNIMHNIQEYDLQHLSIFAEYGVLALDAKHNSPFQQITFLVRDWQFKKDRRYGFEGGEEYLSDCLKIQEKQPEELKLLRERLPKCFREVNCFLMPHPGLEVTTGEDFNGKLAYIDKDFKKQLLTLVPEIFCLDNKNFIKKINEQHISSKDLFEYFRVDTVMATGRIHCLTAVSAAKDYYSHQMEKYCGDDRPYIHPHQLDAFHQNFLQEAIEKFRHAPKIADEKIKEDYEKKLEAEIDELHTKFKNNNNSKNVFAFSRTPITLILSMVLCYLMAVNRTNLQILDSATVLKLLFDQTDPTKYIGASYEYKGEVRTAIARKEVILCAGVFNKPKLLKLSGVGPETWLEPLSIKVVAKNAEIGKHFADQMAIYMAFKNTEQVPALP
;
A
#
# COMPACT_ATOMS: atom_id res chain seq x y z
N MET A 1 -11.66 -53.31 16.05
CA MET A 1 -10.50 -52.48 15.65
C MET A 1 -10.72 -52.05 14.21
N ALA A 2 -11.50 -50.98 14.00
CA ALA A 2 -11.79 -50.46 12.68
C ALA A 2 -10.60 -49.63 12.18
N ARG A 3 -10.18 -49.91 10.94
CA ARG A 3 -9.06 -49.24 10.27
C ARG A 3 -9.45 -47.78 10.02
N TYR A 4 -8.62 -46.84 10.46
CA TYR A 4 -8.69 -45.43 10.07
C TYR A 4 -8.28 -45.32 8.59
N GLN A 5 -9.22 -45.51 7.66
CA GLN A 5 -9.10 -44.94 6.32
C GLN A 5 -9.80 -43.58 6.35
N PRO A 6 -9.20 -42.52 5.79
CA PRO A 6 -9.88 -41.24 5.68
C PRO A 6 -11.09 -41.42 4.76
N PHE A 7 -12.29 -41.22 5.30
CA PHE A 7 -13.50 -41.02 4.50
C PHE A 7 -13.34 -39.66 3.81
N GLY A 8 -13.14 -39.69 2.49
CA GLY A 8 -13.01 -38.53 1.62
C GLY A 8 -11.63 -38.35 0.95
N HIS A 9 -11.57 -37.35 0.07
CA HIS A 9 -10.39 -36.98 -0.73
C HIS A 9 -10.43 -35.48 -1.08
N PRO A 10 -9.30 -34.85 -1.44
CA PRO A 10 -9.30 -33.47 -1.90
C PRO A 10 -10.00 -33.34 -3.26
N VAL A 11 -10.91 -32.38 -3.38
CA VAL A 11 -11.68 -32.08 -4.58
C VAL A 11 -11.52 -30.63 -4.96
N GLN A 12 -11.13 -30.39 -6.20
CA GLN A 12 -10.95 -29.06 -6.76
C GLN A 12 -12.31 -28.41 -7.05
N ILE A 13 -12.63 -27.30 -6.39
CA ILE A 13 -13.92 -26.62 -6.54
C ILE A 13 -13.83 -25.32 -7.35
N VAL A 14 -12.69 -24.61 -7.30
CA VAL A 14 -12.47 -23.40 -8.11
C VAL A 14 -11.19 -23.59 -8.90
N THR A 15 -11.24 -23.39 -10.20
CA THR A 15 -10.08 -23.50 -11.10
C THR A 15 -9.85 -22.19 -11.84
N LEU A 16 -8.60 -21.91 -12.19
CA LEU A 16 -8.25 -20.83 -13.11
C LEU A 16 -8.10 -21.43 -14.52
N THR A 17 -8.87 -20.92 -15.48
CA THR A 17 -8.76 -21.33 -16.88
C THR A 17 -7.56 -20.67 -17.55
N GLU A 18 -7.14 -21.16 -18.73
CA GLU A 18 -6.06 -20.57 -19.53
C GLU A 18 -6.30 -19.09 -19.87
N ASP A 19 -7.57 -18.69 -20.00
CA ASP A 19 -8.00 -17.30 -20.22
C ASP A 19 -7.98 -16.42 -18.94
N HIS A 20 -7.34 -16.87 -17.86
CA HIS A 20 -7.33 -16.18 -16.56
C HIS A 20 -8.74 -15.94 -15.96
N LYS A 21 -9.70 -16.82 -16.26
CA LYS A 21 -11.05 -16.76 -15.68
C LYS A 21 -11.21 -17.79 -14.59
N PHE A 22 -11.88 -17.40 -13.50
CA PHE A 22 -12.26 -18.33 -12.45
C PHE A 22 -13.49 -19.13 -12.88
N LYS A 23 -13.37 -20.45 -12.80
CA LYS A 23 -14.47 -21.38 -13.02
C LYS A 23 -14.75 -22.15 -11.74
N LEU A 24 -15.96 -21.99 -11.23
CA LEU A 24 -16.51 -22.81 -10.15
C LEU A 24 -17.03 -24.13 -10.72
N ASP A 25 -16.53 -25.26 -10.22
CA ASP A 25 -17.10 -26.58 -10.47
C ASP A 25 -18.33 -26.77 -9.59
N GLN A 26 -19.48 -26.37 -10.13
CA GLN A 26 -20.74 -26.44 -9.39
C GLN A 26 -21.18 -27.88 -9.11
N ASP A 27 -20.81 -28.84 -9.97
CA ASP A 27 -21.23 -30.23 -9.79
C ASP A 27 -20.48 -30.86 -8.62
N GLU A 28 -19.16 -30.69 -8.56
CA GLU A 28 -18.34 -31.15 -7.45
C GLU A 28 -18.68 -30.42 -6.14
N LEU A 29 -18.79 -29.09 -6.18
CA LEU A 29 -19.17 -28.33 -4.98
C LEU A 29 -20.54 -28.76 -4.43
N LYS A 30 -21.51 -29.04 -5.32
CA LYS A 30 -22.83 -29.52 -4.92
C LYS A 30 -22.76 -30.90 -4.29
N LYS A 31 -21.93 -31.83 -4.79
CA LYS A 31 -21.75 -33.15 -4.15
C LYS A 31 -21.25 -33.00 -2.70
N ILE A 32 -20.31 -32.08 -2.46
CA ILE A 32 -19.74 -31.83 -1.13
C ILE A 32 -20.77 -31.17 -0.20
N LEU A 33 -21.36 -30.06 -0.65
CA LEU A 33 -22.25 -29.27 0.21
C LEU A 33 -23.64 -29.89 0.37
N TYR A 34 -24.09 -30.75 -0.55
CA TYR A 34 -25.39 -31.43 -0.44
C TYR A 34 -25.23 -32.85 0.14
N HIS A 35 -24.05 -33.17 0.66
CA HIS A 35 -23.77 -34.44 1.31
C HIS A 35 -24.76 -34.70 2.46
N GLU A 36 -25.24 -35.94 2.57
CA GLU A 36 -26.30 -36.33 3.52
C GLU A 36 -25.96 -35.99 4.98
N LEU A 37 -24.68 -36.12 5.34
CA LEU A 37 -24.18 -35.80 6.68
C LEU A 37 -24.34 -34.31 7.04
N ALA A 38 -24.36 -33.39 6.07
CA ALA A 38 -24.50 -31.96 6.32
C ALA A 38 -25.96 -31.46 6.33
N ILE A 39 -26.91 -32.26 5.82
CA ILE A 39 -28.31 -31.83 5.70
C ILE A 39 -28.93 -31.65 7.09
N GLY A 40 -29.55 -30.49 7.32
CA GLY A 40 -30.24 -30.16 8.56
C GLY A 40 -29.33 -29.81 9.73
N LYS A 41 -28.00 -29.79 9.54
CA LYS A 41 -27.02 -29.41 10.55
C LYS A 41 -26.55 -27.97 10.37
N LYS A 42 -26.09 -27.36 11.47
CA LYS A 42 -25.29 -26.14 11.41
C LYS A 42 -23.95 -26.45 10.76
N ILE A 43 -23.39 -25.48 10.05
CA ILE A 43 -22.14 -25.67 9.31
C ILE A 43 -21.02 -24.75 9.79
N SER A 44 -19.79 -25.23 9.66
CA SER A 44 -18.56 -24.46 9.80
C SER A 44 -17.68 -24.74 8.58
N LEU A 45 -17.07 -23.69 8.01
CA LEU A 45 -16.09 -23.83 6.95
C LEU A 45 -14.77 -23.25 7.45
N VAL A 46 -13.80 -24.13 7.69
CA VAL A 46 -12.46 -23.77 8.15
C VAL A 46 -11.51 -23.79 6.97
N SER A 47 -10.80 -22.69 6.75
CA SER A 47 -9.86 -22.56 5.64
C SER A 47 -8.48 -22.14 6.11
N ILE A 48 -7.45 -22.52 5.34
CA ILE A 48 -6.10 -21.98 5.48
C ILE A 48 -5.75 -21.26 4.19
N ALA A 49 -5.42 -19.97 4.29
CA ALA A 49 -5.04 -19.10 3.18
C ALA A 49 -3.67 -18.46 3.43
N GLY A 50 -3.03 -17.96 2.39
CA GLY A 50 -1.70 -17.31 2.46
C GLY A 50 -0.72 -17.91 1.47
N ASP A 51 0.55 -17.56 1.57
CA ASP A 51 1.53 -17.74 0.49
C ASP A 51 1.75 -19.19 0.00
N PHE A 52 2.21 -19.30 -1.25
CA PHE A 52 2.54 -20.57 -1.89
C PHE A 52 3.70 -21.29 -1.18
N ARG A 53 3.62 -22.63 -1.08
CA ARG A 53 4.65 -23.51 -0.47
C ARG A 53 4.96 -23.27 1.01
N LYS A 54 4.04 -22.67 1.76
CA LYS A 54 4.23 -22.41 3.20
C LYS A 54 3.59 -23.45 4.13
N GLY A 55 3.40 -24.68 3.64
CA GLY A 55 2.92 -25.81 4.44
C GLY A 55 1.47 -25.69 4.93
N LYS A 56 0.56 -25.19 4.09
CA LYS A 56 -0.88 -25.07 4.40
C LYS A 56 -1.58 -26.43 4.45
N SER A 57 -1.48 -27.22 3.38
CA SER A 57 -2.07 -28.56 3.30
C SER A 57 -1.57 -29.45 4.45
N PHE A 58 -0.26 -29.39 4.77
CA PHE A 58 0.33 -30.07 5.94
C PHE A 58 -0.37 -29.74 7.26
N MET A 59 -0.79 -28.48 7.47
CA MET A 59 -1.57 -28.10 8.66
C MET A 59 -3.02 -28.62 8.59
N LEU A 60 -3.65 -28.55 7.42
CA LEU A 60 -5.01 -29.07 7.21
C LEU A 60 -5.12 -30.57 7.46
N ASP A 61 -4.07 -31.34 7.17
CA ASP A 61 -4.11 -32.78 7.43
C ASP A 61 -4.08 -33.12 8.92
N PHE A 62 -3.47 -32.26 9.76
CA PHE A 62 -3.63 -32.37 11.22
C PHE A 62 -5.05 -32.02 11.66
N PHE A 63 -5.69 -31.04 11.00
CA PHE A 63 -7.08 -30.70 11.30
C PHE A 63 -8.00 -31.87 10.92
N LEU A 64 -7.74 -32.50 9.77
CA LEU A 64 -8.43 -33.69 9.32
C LEU A 64 -8.29 -34.84 10.34
N ARG A 65 -7.07 -35.12 10.82
CA ARG A 65 -6.83 -36.11 11.90
C ARG A 65 -7.62 -35.79 13.17
N TYR A 66 -7.60 -34.53 13.62
CA TYR A 66 -8.33 -34.11 14.82
C TYR A 66 -9.85 -34.36 14.69
N LEU A 67 -10.42 -33.94 13.57
CA LEU A 67 -11.86 -34.08 13.29
C LEU A 67 -12.25 -35.56 13.13
N GLN A 68 -11.43 -36.38 12.47
CA GLN A 68 -11.64 -37.83 12.36
C GLN A 68 -11.54 -38.54 13.72
N ALA A 69 -10.69 -38.04 14.61
CA ALA A 69 -10.57 -38.52 15.98
C ALA A 69 -11.67 -38.00 16.92
N GLN A 70 -12.61 -37.17 16.42
CA GLN A 70 -13.71 -36.58 17.21
C GLN A 70 -13.20 -35.85 18.47
N GLY A 71 -12.04 -35.20 18.39
CA GLY A 71 -11.46 -34.45 19.51
C GLY A 71 -10.89 -35.30 20.65
N ASN A 72 -10.62 -36.60 20.43
CA ASN A 72 -9.96 -37.45 21.42
C ASN A 72 -8.58 -36.88 21.84
N SER A 73 -8.19 -37.00 23.11
CA SER A 73 -6.88 -36.53 23.61
C SER A 73 -5.66 -37.11 22.89
N GLU A 74 -5.80 -38.27 22.24
CA GLU A 74 -4.72 -38.91 21.47
C GLU A 74 -4.82 -38.65 19.94
N TRP A 75 -5.60 -37.64 19.52
CA TRP A 75 -5.92 -37.37 18.11
C TRP A 75 -4.72 -37.18 17.18
N ILE A 76 -3.57 -36.73 17.71
CA ILE A 76 -2.40 -36.38 16.90
C ILE A 76 -1.85 -37.59 16.12
N GLY A 77 -2.12 -38.81 16.62
CA GLY A 77 -1.73 -40.08 16.00
C GLY A 77 -0.47 -40.69 16.61
N ARG A 78 -0.02 -41.82 16.04
CA ARG A 78 1.19 -42.52 16.51
C ARG A 78 2.46 -41.93 15.88
N GLU A 79 3.60 -42.14 16.54
CA GLU A 79 4.89 -41.61 16.10
C GLU A 79 5.33 -42.11 14.71
N ASP A 80 4.95 -43.34 14.36
CA ASP A 80 5.26 -44.03 13.10
C ASP A 80 4.19 -43.89 12.01
N GLU A 81 3.08 -43.22 12.31
CA GLU A 81 1.94 -43.10 11.40
C GLU A 81 2.12 -41.94 10.39
N PRO A 82 2.11 -42.22 9.08
CA PRO A 82 2.23 -41.19 8.06
C PRO A 82 1.00 -40.27 8.05
N LEU A 83 1.22 -38.99 7.80
CA LEU A 83 0.12 -38.05 7.60
C LEU A 83 -0.52 -38.34 6.24
N THR A 84 -1.83 -38.13 6.10
CA THR A 84 -2.60 -38.35 4.85
C THR A 84 -3.73 -37.33 4.75
N GLY A 85 -4.06 -36.86 3.54
CA GLY A 85 -5.15 -35.91 3.34
C GLY A 85 -5.03 -35.14 2.02
N PHE A 86 -4.98 -33.81 2.07
CA PHE A 86 -5.00 -32.88 0.92
C PHE A 86 -3.82 -33.03 -0.05
N GLY A 87 -2.76 -33.74 0.37
CA GLY A 87 -1.58 -34.01 -0.43
C GLY A 87 -0.58 -32.84 -0.39
N TRP A 88 0.60 -33.10 0.16
CA TRP A 88 1.72 -32.15 0.27
C TRP A 88 2.99 -32.88 -0.13
N ARG A 89 3.89 -32.19 -0.83
CA ARG A 89 5.24 -32.68 -1.16
C ARG A 89 6.25 -31.56 -1.08
N GLY A 90 7.51 -31.85 -0.76
CA GLY A 90 8.66 -30.96 -0.98
C GLY A 90 8.85 -30.63 -2.48
N GLY A 91 9.67 -29.62 -2.81
CA GLY A 91 9.94 -29.21 -4.22
C GLY A 91 9.40 -27.83 -4.64
N THR A 92 9.57 -27.48 -5.93
CA THR A 92 9.28 -26.15 -6.50
C THR A 92 8.04 -26.11 -7.40
N THR A 93 7.46 -27.26 -7.77
CA THR A 93 6.33 -27.35 -8.71
C THR A 93 4.96 -27.22 -8.02
N ARG A 94 3.98 -26.70 -8.76
CA ARG A 94 2.60 -26.48 -8.31
C ARG A 94 1.89 -27.79 -7.94
N HIS A 95 1.09 -27.73 -6.87
CA HIS A 95 0.16 -28.80 -6.49
C HIS A 95 -1.28 -28.29 -6.29
N THR A 96 -1.48 -27.04 -5.84
CA THR A 96 -2.80 -26.44 -5.58
C THR A 96 -2.96 -25.19 -6.47
N ILE A 97 -3.91 -25.20 -7.42
CA ILE A 97 -4.31 -24.01 -8.20
C ILE A 97 -5.78 -23.75 -7.89
N GLY A 98 -6.16 -22.58 -7.40
CA GLY A 98 -7.54 -22.26 -7.01
C GLY A 98 -7.92 -22.74 -5.60
N MET A 99 -9.09 -23.35 -5.43
CA MET A 99 -9.62 -23.78 -4.11
C MET A 99 -9.95 -25.27 -4.12
N ILE A 100 -9.46 -25.99 -3.10
CA ILE A 100 -9.70 -27.41 -2.88
C ILE A 100 -10.49 -27.59 -1.59
N MET A 101 -11.53 -28.42 -1.63
CA MET A 101 -12.28 -28.81 -0.43
C MET A 101 -12.12 -30.31 -0.16
N TRP A 102 -12.24 -30.71 1.09
CA TRP A 102 -12.38 -32.12 1.44
C TRP A 102 -13.75 -32.62 0.96
N SER A 103 -13.80 -33.79 0.31
CA SER A 103 -15.00 -34.28 -0.38
C SER A 103 -16.18 -34.58 0.55
N GLU A 104 -15.92 -34.87 1.82
CA GLU A 104 -16.92 -35.29 2.80
C GLU A 104 -16.91 -34.35 4.02
N PRO A 105 -18.07 -33.88 4.51
CA PRO A 105 -18.12 -33.09 5.73
C PRO A 105 -17.75 -33.95 6.95
N LEU A 106 -16.99 -33.36 7.87
CA LEU A 106 -16.59 -33.98 9.13
C LEU A 106 -17.56 -33.54 10.23
N LEU A 107 -18.02 -34.47 11.06
CA LEU A 107 -18.97 -34.15 12.12
C LEU A 107 -18.25 -33.79 13.42
N LEU A 108 -18.75 -32.78 14.13
CA LEU A 108 -18.39 -32.49 15.52
C LEU A 108 -19.65 -32.49 16.38
N SER A 109 -19.65 -33.30 17.44
CA SER A 109 -20.77 -33.37 18.38
C SER A 109 -20.62 -32.32 19.49
N LEU A 110 -21.68 -31.53 19.70
CA LEU A 110 -21.81 -30.60 20.81
C LEU A 110 -22.15 -31.34 22.12
N PRO A 111 -21.81 -30.77 23.30
CA PRO A 111 -22.16 -31.36 24.59
C PRO A 111 -23.67 -31.58 24.81
N ASN A 112 -24.50 -30.83 24.08
CA ASN A 112 -25.97 -30.95 24.10
C ASN A 112 -26.51 -32.05 23.14
N GLY A 113 -25.64 -32.75 22.41
CA GLY A 113 -25.98 -33.80 21.43
C GLY A 113 -26.28 -33.29 20.02
N GLU A 114 -26.23 -31.98 19.76
CA GLU A 114 -26.35 -31.41 18.42
C GLU A 114 -25.06 -31.64 17.62
N GLU A 115 -25.16 -31.99 16.34
CA GLU A 115 -23.98 -32.17 15.48
C GLU A 115 -23.78 -30.99 14.53
N ILE A 116 -22.52 -30.58 14.36
CA ILE A 116 -22.10 -29.56 13.39
C ILE A 116 -21.37 -30.26 12.25
N ALA A 117 -21.68 -29.88 11.02
CA ALA A 117 -20.93 -30.30 9.84
C ALA A 117 -19.79 -29.31 9.56
N VAL A 118 -18.56 -29.82 9.58
CA VAL A 118 -17.33 -29.05 9.38
C VAL A 118 -16.75 -29.38 8.01
N PHE A 119 -16.55 -28.34 7.22
CA PHE A 119 -15.88 -28.41 5.94
C PHE A 119 -14.46 -27.86 6.08
N LEU A 120 -13.50 -28.52 5.43
CA LEU A 120 -12.12 -28.06 5.33
C LEU A 120 -11.83 -27.61 3.91
N MET A 121 -11.14 -26.47 3.79
CA MET A 121 -10.79 -25.88 2.51
C MET A 121 -9.33 -25.44 2.47
N ASP A 122 -8.58 -25.98 1.51
CA ASP A 122 -7.23 -25.52 1.16
C ASP A 122 -7.33 -24.52 0.02
N THR A 123 -6.69 -23.38 0.18
CA THR A 123 -6.74 -22.30 -0.82
C THR A 123 -5.36 -22.03 -1.37
N GLN A 124 -5.31 -21.49 -2.58
CA GLN A 124 -4.05 -21.25 -3.27
C GLN A 124 -3.10 -20.37 -2.44
N GLY A 125 -1.81 -20.60 -2.67
CA GLY A 125 -0.75 -19.67 -2.35
C GLY A 125 -0.90 -18.30 -3.00
N THR A 126 -1.05 -17.23 -2.22
CA THR A 126 -0.84 -15.88 -2.75
C THR A 126 0.60 -15.73 -3.28
N TYR A 127 0.78 -14.97 -4.36
CA TYR A 127 2.09 -14.56 -4.92
C TYR A 127 2.99 -15.68 -5.46
N ASP A 128 2.48 -16.46 -6.42
CA ASP A 128 3.34 -17.31 -7.26
C ASP A 128 3.72 -16.63 -8.58
N SER A 129 4.68 -17.20 -9.30
CA SER A 129 5.23 -16.61 -10.53
C SER A 129 4.28 -16.63 -11.73
N TYR A 130 3.08 -17.22 -11.62
CA TYR A 130 2.15 -17.29 -12.76
C TYR A 130 0.74 -16.83 -12.46
N SER A 131 0.41 -16.44 -11.23
CA SER A 131 -0.86 -15.82 -10.88
C SER A 131 -0.72 -14.32 -10.71
N THR A 132 -1.68 -13.58 -11.25
CA THR A 132 -1.71 -12.12 -11.09
C THR A 132 -2.06 -11.75 -9.64
N GLU A 133 -1.63 -10.57 -9.18
CA GLU A 133 -2.04 -10.00 -7.89
C GLU A 133 -3.58 -9.94 -7.77
N PHE A 134 -4.21 -9.66 -8.90
CA PHE A 134 -5.65 -9.66 -9.08
C PHE A 134 -6.28 -11.03 -8.79
N GLU A 135 -5.73 -12.12 -9.35
CA GLU A 135 -6.20 -13.49 -9.10
C GLU A 135 -6.06 -13.91 -7.64
N ASN A 136 -4.93 -13.56 -7.02
CA ASN A 136 -4.66 -13.84 -5.62
C ASN A 136 -5.67 -13.12 -4.71
N THR A 137 -6.00 -11.86 -5.06
CA THR A 137 -7.02 -11.06 -4.38
C THR A 137 -8.38 -11.73 -4.40
N PHE A 138 -8.80 -12.24 -5.56
CA PHE A 138 -10.09 -12.89 -5.71
C PHE A 138 -10.19 -14.17 -4.86
N ILE A 139 -9.22 -15.08 -4.97
CA ILE A 139 -9.25 -16.36 -4.22
C ILE A 139 -9.27 -16.09 -2.72
N PHE A 140 -8.45 -15.14 -2.25
CA PHE A 140 -8.41 -14.81 -0.83
C PHE A 140 -9.70 -14.16 -0.36
N ALA A 141 -10.24 -13.19 -1.10
CA ALA A 141 -11.49 -12.53 -0.72
C ALA A 141 -12.66 -13.52 -0.71
N LEU A 142 -12.77 -14.40 -1.72
CA LEU A 142 -13.77 -15.46 -1.74
C LEU A 142 -13.60 -16.40 -0.53
N THR A 143 -12.36 -16.72 -0.16
CA THR A 143 -12.05 -17.52 1.04
C THR A 143 -12.58 -16.86 2.31
N LEU A 144 -12.35 -15.56 2.50
CA LEU A 144 -12.86 -14.80 3.65
C LEU A 144 -14.39 -14.78 3.69
N LEU A 145 -15.02 -14.64 2.53
CA LEU A 145 -16.48 -14.58 2.38
C LEU A 145 -17.17 -15.88 2.78
N VAL A 146 -16.64 -17.01 2.31
CA VAL A 146 -17.29 -18.31 2.49
C VAL A 146 -16.91 -18.96 3.82
N SER A 147 -15.72 -18.70 4.35
CA SER A 147 -15.23 -19.34 5.58
C SER A 147 -15.85 -18.72 6.83
N SER A 148 -16.06 -19.53 7.87
CA SER A 148 -16.36 -19.02 9.22
C SER A 148 -15.07 -18.72 9.99
N VAL A 149 -14.08 -19.60 9.84
CA VAL A 149 -12.74 -19.46 10.43
C VAL A 149 -11.70 -19.51 9.31
N THR A 150 -10.93 -18.44 9.17
CA THR A 150 -9.80 -18.40 8.21
C THR A 150 -8.49 -18.33 8.98
N LEU A 151 -7.57 -19.24 8.70
CA LEU A 151 -6.18 -19.13 9.17
C LEU A 151 -5.33 -18.49 8.07
N TYR A 152 -4.80 -17.31 8.35
CA TYR A 152 -3.87 -16.63 7.45
C TYR A 152 -2.44 -17.07 7.78
N ASN A 153 -1.91 -17.98 6.98
CA ASN A 153 -0.63 -18.64 7.15
C ASN A 153 0.52 -17.79 6.61
N ILE A 154 1.32 -17.24 7.51
CA ILE A 154 2.44 -16.33 7.24
C ILE A 154 3.73 -16.98 7.75
N MET A 155 4.86 -16.75 7.08
CA MET A 155 6.16 -17.26 7.55
C MET A 155 6.94 -16.20 8.33
N HIS A 156 7.54 -16.62 9.44
CA HIS A 156 8.48 -15.88 10.28
C HIS A 156 7.90 -14.69 11.03
N ASN A 157 7.31 -13.71 10.33
CA ASN A 157 6.82 -12.47 10.91
C ASN A 157 5.70 -11.85 10.06
N ILE A 158 4.83 -11.06 10.70
CA ILE A 158 3.82 -10.26 9.99
C ILE A 158 4.51 -9.00 9.45
N GLN A 159 4.46 -8.81 8.13
CA GLN A 159 5.03 -7.66 7.45
C GLN A 159 3.93 -6.65 7.05
N GLU A 160 4.30 -5.40 6.76
CA GLU A 160 3.34 -4.38 6.30
C GLU A 160 2.60 -4.82 5.03
N TYR A 161 3.32 -5.51 4.15
CA TYR A 161 2.77 -6.09 2.92
C TYR A 161 1.63 -7.08 3.21
N ASP A 162 1.76 -7.95 4.23
CA ASP A 162 0.70 -8.90 4.62
C ASP A 162 -0.57 -8.16 5.07
N LEU A 163 -0.38 -7.07 5.82
CA LEU A 163 -1.48 -6.25 6.32
C LEU A 163 -2.16 -5.47 5.18
N GLN A 164 -1.38 -4.92 4.25
CA GLN A 164 -1.89 -4.22 3.05
C GLN A 164 -2.71 -5.16 2.17
N HIS A 165 -2.21 -6.35 1.93
CA HIS A 165 -2.90 -7.35 1.11
C HIS A 165 -4.16 -7.85 1.76
N LEU A 166 -4.10 -8.18 3.05
CA LEU A 166 -5.29 -8.54 3.79
C LEU A 166 -6.33 -7.41 3.77
N SER A 167 -5.90 -6.14 3.86
CA SER A 167 -6.81 -4.99 3.74
C SER A 167 -7.49 -4.95 2.38
N ILE A 168 -6.75 -5.13 1.29
CA ILE A 168 -7.31 -5.16 -0.07
C ILE A 168 -8.29 -6.34 -0.22
N PHE A 169 -7.92 -7.53 0.27
CA PHE A 169 -8.77 -8.72 0.21
C PHE A 169 -10.06 -8.54 1.02
N ALA A 170 -9.95 -7.92 2.18
CA ALA A 170 -11.08 -7.60 3.06
C ALA A 170 -12.00 -6.54 2.43
N GLU A 171 -11.45 -5.46 1.89
CA GLU A 171 -12.22 -4.43 1.18
C GLU A 171 -12.96 -5.03 -0.02
N TYR A 172 -12.30 -5.91 -0.77
CA TYR A 172 -12.92 -6.62 -1.88
C TYR A 172 -14.10 -7.48 -1.41
N GLY A 173 -13.94 -8.25 -0.33
CA GLY A 173 -15.05 -9.02 0.23
C GLY A 173 -16.18 -8.15 0.80
N VAL A 174 -15.89 -6.98 1.40
CA VAL A 174 -16.93 -6.03 1.84
C VAL A 174 -17.76 -5.54 0.65
N LEU A 175 -17.09 -5.15 -0.44
CA LEU A 175 -17.75 -4.73 -1.68
C LEU A 175 -18.58 -5.86 -2.27
N ALA A 176 -18.09 -7.11 -2.17
CA ALA A 176 -18.80 -8.30 -2.65
C ALA A 176 -20.18 -8.45 -1.96
N LEU A 177 -20.25 -8.20 -0.65
CA LEU A 177 -21.45 -8.41 0.16
C LEU A 177 -22.48 -7.27 0.13
N ASP A 178 -22.16 -6.11 -0.48
CA ASP A 178 -22.95 -4.86 -0.34
C ASP A 178 -23.29 -4.57 1.15
N ALA A 179 -22.35 -4.94 2.03
CA ALA A 179 -22.59 -5.00 3.46
C ALA A 179 -22.66 -3.59 4.05
N LYS A 180 -23.83 -3.21 4.57
CA LYS A 180 -24.04 -1.95 5.32
C LYS A 180 -23.57 -2.02 6.79
N HIS A 181 -23.16 -3.20 7.27
CA HIS A 181 -22.87 -3.47 8.68
C HIS A 181 -21.36 -3.55 8.98
N ASN A 182 -21.01 -3.25 10.25
CA ASN A 182 -19.69 -3.47 10.81
C ASN A 182 -19.38 -4.99 10.84
N SER A 183 -18.20 -5.37 10.36
CA SER A 183 -17.63 -6.74 10.44
C SER A 183 -18.28 -7.81 9.54
N PRO A 184 -18.11 -7.73 8.21
CA PRO A 184 -18.65 -8.72 7.26
C PRO A 184 -18.05 -10.12 7.43
N PHE A 185 -16.83 -10.24 7.96
CA PHE A 185 -16.16 -11.52 8.17
C PHE A 185 -16.24 -11.93 9.65
N GLN A 186 -16.25 -13.23 9.91
CA GLN A 186 -16.34 -13.74 11.28
C GLN A 186 -14.98 -13.74 11.98
N GLN A 187 -14.13 -14.72 11.68
CA GLN A 187 -12.86 -14.87 12.37
C GLN A 187 -11.71 -15.02 11.38
N ILE A 188 -10.63 -14.30 11.66
CA ILE A 188 -9.32 -14.53 11.07
C ILE A 188 -8.28 -14.80 12.14
N THR A 189 -7.42 -15.79 11.93
CA THR A 189 -6.30 -16.11 12.80
C THR A 189 -4.99 -16.01 12.02
N PHE A 190 -4.13 -15.07 12.39
CA PHE A 190 -2.77 -14.97 11.87
C PHE A 190 -1.94 -16.12 12.41
N LEU A 191 -1.70 -17.13 11.57
CA LEU A 191 -0.84 -18.27 11.90
C LEU A 191 0.59 -17.95 11.45
N VAL A 192 1.42 -17.46 12.36
CA VAL A 192 2.82 -17.12 12.09
C VAL A 192 3.67 -18.37 12.28
N ARG A 193 4.12 -18.94 11.17
CA ARG A 193 4.95 -20.15 11.09
C ARG A 193 6.41 -19.83 11.35
N ASP A 194 7.16 -20.82 11.81
CA ASP A 194 8.61 -20.73 12.03
C ASP A 194 9.01 -19.52 12.89
N TRP A 195 8.25 -19.23 13.95
CA TRP A 195 8.56 -18.17 14.90
C TRP A 195 9.87 -18.48 15.64
N GLN A 196 10.86 -17.61 15.48
CA GLN A 196 12.21 -17.82 16.03
C GLN A 196 12.44 -17.05 17.34
N PHE A 197 11.63 -16.03 17.63
CA PHE A 197 11.86 -15.08 18.73
C PHE A 197 11.14 -15.47 20.03
N LYS A 198 11.28 -16.75 20.44
CA LYS A 198 10.66 -17.30 21.67
C LYS A 198 10.96 -16.49 22.94
N LYS A 199 12.12 -15.81 22.97
CA LYS A 199 12.55 -14.97 24.10
C LYS A 199 11.72 -13.69 24.23
N ASP A 200 11.25 -13.16 23.10
CA ASP A 200 10.51 -11.90 23.06
C ASP A 200 9.02 -12.16 23.24
N ARG A 201 8.48 -13.17 22.53
CA ARG A 201 7.09 -13.62 22.63
C ARG A 201 7.04 -15.14 22.66
N ARG A 202 6.30 -15.70 23.61
CA ARG A 202 6.12 -17.15 23.76
C ARG A 202 5.30 -17.72 22.59
N TYR A 203 5.46 -19.00 22.32
CA TYR A 203 4.61 -19.70 21.35
C TYR A 203 3.15 -19.78 21.84
N GLY A 204 2.21 -19.91 20.90
CA GLY A 204 0.78 -20.04 21.17
C GLY A 204 -0.02 -18.75 20.93
N PHE A 205 -1.27 -18.74 21.40
CA PHE A 205 -2.18 -17.59 21.30
C PHE A 205 -1.75 -16.42 22.20
N GLU A 206 -1.36 -16.69 23.45
CA GLU A 206 -0.97 -15.65 24.43
C GLU A 206 0.13 -14.72 23.88
N GLY A 207 1.24 -15.29 23.41
CA GLY A 207 2.31 -14.50 22.79
C GLY A 207 1.94 -13.91 21.44
N GLY A 208 1.00 -14.54 20.72
CA GLY A 208 0.48 -14.05 19.45
C GLY A 208 -0.39 -12.81 19.60
N GLU A 209 -1.25 -12.75 20.61
CA GLU A 209 -2.07 -11.57 20.92
C GLU A 209 -1.19 -10.35 21.23
N GLU A 210 -0.18 -10.52 22.08
CA GLU A 210 0.80 -9.47 22.37
C GLU A 210 1.52 -9.00 21.10
N TYR A 211 1.97 -9.95 20.27
CA TYR A 211 2.69 -9.65 19.02
C TYR A 211 1.81 -8.92 17.99
N LEU A 212 0.56 -9.37 17.80
CA LEU A 212 -0.39 -8.76 16.87
C LEU A 212 -0.78 -7.35 17.33
N SER A 213 -0.97 -7.15 18.64
CA SER A 213 -1.25 -5.82 19.20
C SER A 213 -0.14 -4.82 18.86
N ASP A 214 1.12 -5.24 18.96
CA ASP A 214 2.26 -4.41 18.56
C ASP A 214 2.29 -4.14 17.05
N CYS A 215 1.97 -5.13 16.21
CA CYS A 215 1.92 -4.97 14.75
C CYS A 215 0.83 -3.96 14.30
N LEU A 216 -0.33 -4.00 14.94
CA LEU A 216 -1.48 -3.16 14.64
C LEU A 216 -1.46 -1.80 15.36
N LYS A 217 -0.46 -1.55 16.21
CA LYS A 217 -0.33 -0.30 16.95
C LYS A 217 -0.13 0.88 15.99
N ILE A 218 -1.03 1.86 16.08
CA ILE A 218 -0.96 3.11 15.33
C ILE A 218 0.09 4.02 15.97
N GLN A 219 1.01 4.54 15.17
CA GLN A 219 2.05 5.48 15.61
C GLN A 219 1.88 6.82 14.88
N GLU A 220 2.06 7.94 15.59
CA GLU A 220 1.82 9.29 15.02
C GLU A 220 2.69 9.61 13.81
N LYS A 221 3.91 9.07 13.76
CA LYS A 221 4.88 9.31 12.67
C LYS A 221 4.62 8.47 11.41
N GLN A 222 3.70 7.51 11.45
CA GLN A 222 3.37 6.69 10.28
C GLN A 222 2.65 7.53 9.20
N PRO A 223 2.79 7.17 7.92
CA PRO A 223 1.94 7.69 6.86
C PRO A 223 0.46 7.47 7.16
N GLU A 224 -0.40 8.43 6.80
CA GLU A 224 -1.85 8.36 7.04
C GLU A 224 -2.51 7.11 6.47
N GLU A 225 -2.02 6.62 5.32
CA GLU A 225 -2.48 5.37 4.70
C GLU A 225 -2.31 4.16 5.63
N LEU A 226 -1.16 4.03 6.30
CA LEU A 226 -0.90 2.92 7.22
C LEU A 226 -1.68 3.03 8.53
N LYS A 227 -1.98 4.25 8.97
CA LYS A 227 -2.86 4.50 10.14
C LYS A 227 -4.28 4.05 9.82
N LEU A 228 -4.80 4.46 8.65
CA LEU A 228 -6.13 4.12 8.19
C LEU A 228 -6.31 2.61 8.02
N LEU A 229 -5.31 1.93 7.46
CA LEU A 229 -5.29 0.47 7.34
C LEU A 229 -5.47 -0.21 8.70
N ARG A 230 -4.65 0.17 9.69
CA ARG A 230 -4.69 -0.42 11.04
C ARG A 230 -5.98 -0.12 11.77
N GLU A 231 -6.62 1.00 11.47
CA GLU A 231 -7.92 1.35 12.03
C GLU A 231 -9.07 0.54 11.41
N ARG A 232 -8.99 0.25 10.10
CA ARG A 232 -10.06 -0.42 9.35
C ARG A 232 -9.99 -1.93 9.44
N LEU A 233 -8.79 -2.51 9.32
CA LEU A 233 -8.61 -3.94 9.19
C LEU A 233 -9.29 -4.74 10.32
N PRO A 234 -9.13 -4.40 11.61
CA PRO A 234 -9.82 -5.11 12.68
C PRO A 234 -11.34 -4.97 12.62
N LYS A 235 -11.88 -3.88 12.07
CA LYS A 235 -13.33 -3.64 11.96
C LYS A 235 -13.98 -4.53 10.90
N CYS A 236 -13.20 -5.12 9.99
CA CYS A 236 -13.68 -6.05 8.97
C CYS A 236 -14.04 -7.43 9.54
N PHE A 237 -13.51 -7.79 10.70
CA PHE A 237 -13.66 -9.10 11.32
C PHE A 237 -14.33 -8.97 12.69
N ARG A 238 -15.16 -9.94 13.08
CA ARG A 238 -15.69 -10.01 14.45
C ARG A 238 -14.61 -10.38 15.45
N GLU A 239 -13.62 -11.14 15.00
CA GLU A 239 -12.51 -11.62 15.81
C GLU A 239 -11.23 -11.74 14.97
N VAL A 240 -10.13 -11.24 15.53
CA VAL A 240 -8.81 -11.25 14.91
C VAL A 240 -7.82 -11.80 15.94
N ASN A 241 -7.33 -13.01 15.69
CA ASN A 241 -6.43 -13.72 16.60
C ASN A 241 -5.06 -13.89 15.96
N CYS A 242 -4.04 -14.20 16.75
CA CYS A 242 -2.72 -14.57 16.26
C CYS A 242 -2.16 -15.75 17.04
N PHE A 243 -1.53 -16.69 16.33
CA PHE A 243 -0.88 -17.85 16.90
C PHE A 243 0.56 -17.92 16.43
N LEU A 244 1.50 -17.98 17.37
CA LEU A 244 2.93 -18.11 17.08
C LEU A 244 3.35 -19.58 17.10
N MET A 245 3.63 -20.12 15.91
CA MET A 245 4.00 -21.52 15.70
C MET A 245 5.52 -21.67 15.51
N PRO A 246 6.20 -22.58 16.24
CA PRO A 246 7.63 -22.85 16.04
C PRO A 246 7.90 -23.50 14.68
N HIS A 247 9.19 -23.68 14.38
CA HIS A 247 9.62 -24.44 13.21
C HIS A 247 9.33 -25.94 13.39
N PRO A 248 8.81 -26.67 12.37
CA PRO A 248 8.40 -28.07 12.51
C PRO A 248 9.54 -29.08 12.61
N GLY A 249 10.78 -28.64 12.32
CA GLY A 249 11.98 -29.45 12.34
C GLY A 249 12.62 -29.56 10.96
N LEU A 250 13.94 -29.76 10.89
CA LEU A 250 14.69 -29.77 9.62
C LEU A 250 14.25 -30.91 8.70
N GLU A 251 13.91 -32.07 9.25
CA GLU A 251 13.47 -33.24 8.48
C GLU A 251 12.15 -32.96 7.73
N VAL A 252 11.24 -32.21 8.34
CA VAL A 252 9.97 -31.80 7.72
C VAL A 252 10.20 -30.88 6.51
N THR A 253 11.22 -30.03 6.59
CA THR A 253 11.51 -29.03 5.54
C THR A 253 12.44 -29.52 4.44
N THR A 254 13.37 -30.43 4.77
CA THR A 254 14.48 -30.83 3.89
C THR A 254 14.50 -32.32 3.56
N GLY A 255 13.72 -33.15 4.26
CA GLY A 255 13.66 -34.59 4.02
C GLY A 255 12.92 -34.90 2.72
N GLU A 256 13.62 -35.53 1.77
CA GLU A 256 13.05 -35.90 0.46
C GLU A 256 11.93 -36.95 0.59
N ASP A 257 12.06 -37.87 1.55
CA ASP A 257 11.11 -38.97 1.81
C ASP A 257 10.19 -38.70 3.03
N PHE A 258 10.12 -37.46 3.52
CA PHE A 258 9.29 -37.13 4.67
C PHE A 258 7.79 -37.31 4.33
N ASN A 259 7.12 -38.21 5.07
CA ASN A 259 5.72 -38.59 4.87
C ASN A 259 4.80 -38.18 6.03
N GLY A 260 5.20 -37.19 6.84
CA GLY A 260 4.35 -36.66 7.91
C GLY A 260 4.40 -37.43 9.24
N LYS A 261 5.27 -38.44 9.38
CA LYS A 261 5.45 -39.17 10.65
C LYS A 261 5.87 -38.24 11.78
N LEU A 262 5.19 -38.36 12.93
CA LEU A 262 5.42 -37.48 14.08
C LEU A 262 6.81 -37.67 14.71
N ALA A 263 7.46 -38.81 14.48
CA ALA A 263 8.79 -39.11 15.00
C ALA A 263 9.86 -38.10 14.54
N TYR A 264 9.63 -37.49 13.38
CA TYR A 264 10.54 -36.53 12.76
C TYR A 264 10.12 -35.07 12.97
N ILE A 265 8.99 -34.84 13.65
CA ILE A 265 8.47 -33.50 13.94
C ILE A 265 8.99 -33.04 15.29
N ASP A 266 9.43 -31.77 15.34
CA ASP A 266 9.95 -31.15 16.55
C ASP A 266 8.94 -31.17 17.71
N LYS A 267 9.45 -31.35 18.94
CA LYS A 267 8.63 -31.50 20.14
C LYS A 267 7.85 -30.23 20.48
N ASP A 268 8.46 -29.04 20.32
CA ASP A 268 7.77 -27.78 20.58
C ASP A 268 6.65 -27.58 19.55
N PHE A 269 6.88 -27.96 18.28
CA PHE A 269 5.83 -27.94 17.24
C PHE A 269 4.66 -28.86 17.57
N LYS A 270 4.93 -30.12 17.97
CA LYS A 270 3.87 -31.06 18.40
C LYS A 270 3.08 -30.50 19.58
N LYS A 271 3.76 -29.90 20.56
CA LYS A 271 3.11 -29.27 21.71
C LYS A 271 2.18 -28.12 21.29
N GLN A 272 2.62 -27.27 20.35
CA GLN A 272 1.80 -26.16 19.87
C GLN A 272 0.65 -26.62 18.97
N LEU A 273 0.80 -27.69 18.20
CA LEU A 273 -0.31 -28.32 17.49
C LEU A 273 -1.42 -28.80 18.45
N LEU A 274 -1.03 -29.42 19.56
CA LEU A 274 -1.97 -29.86 20.60
C LEU A 274 -2.71 -28.70 21.28
N THR A 275 -2.25 -27.46 21.12
CA THR A 275 -2.94 -26.25 21.58
C THR A 275 -3.75 -25.61 20.47
N LEU A 276 -3.16 -25.41 19.28
CA LEU A 276 -3.81 -24.73 18.16
C LEU A 276 -5.08 -25.45 17.70
N VAL A 277 -4.98 -26.75 17.42
CA VAL A 277 -6.05 -27.48 16.72
C VAL A 277 -7.31 -27.56 17.57
N PRO A 278 -7.26 -27.95 18.85
CA PRO A 278 -8.46 -27.95 19.70
C PRO A 278 -9.09 -26.57 19.85
N GLU A 279 -8.30 -25.50 19.91
CA GLU A 279 -8.81 -24.13 20.04
C GLU A 279 -9.57 -23.67 18.78
N ILE A 280 -9.06 -23.99 17.59
CA ILE A 280 -9.72 -23.66 16.31
C ILE A 280 -11.09 -24.34 16.19
N PHE A 281 -11.19 -25.57 16.69
CA PHE A 281 -12.42 -26.37 16.70
C PHE A 281 -13.17 -26.29 18.03
N CYS A 282 -12.87 -25.30 18.87
CA CYS A 282 -13.53 -25.11 20.15
C CYS A 282 -15.00 -24.74 19.95
N LEU A 283 -15.90 -25.50 20.57
CA LEU A 283 -17.35 -25.36 20.37
C LEU A 283 -17.94 -24.17 21.12
N ASP A 284 -17.22 -23.64 22.12
CA ASP A 284 -17.59 -22.40 22.82
C ASP A 284 -17.30 -21.15 21.98
N ASN A 285 -16.57 -21.29 20.87
CA ASN A 285 -16.31 -20.21 19.95
C ASN A 285 -17.59 -19.80 19.20
N LYS A 286 -18.11 -18.62 19.54
CA LYS A 286 -19.34 -18.04 18.94
C LYS A 286 -19.22 -17.72 17.44
N ASN A 287 -18.00 -17.62 16.93
CA ASN A 287 -17.68 -17.34 15.53
C ASN A 287 -17.42 -18.61 14.71
N PHE A 288 -17.39 -19.79 15.33
CA PHE A 288 -17.11 -21.06 14.64
C PHE A 288 -18.20 -21.43 13.61
N ILE A 289 -19.48 -21.32 13.99
CA ILE A 289 -20.59 -21.62 13.07
C ILE A 289 -20.74 -20.48 12.06
N LYS A 290 -20.86 -20.83 10.77
CA LYS A 290 -21.00 -19.84 9.70
C LYS A 290 -22.28 -19.02 9.86
N LYS A 291 -22.10 -17.70 9.84
CA LYS A 291 -23.17 -16.70 9.87
C LYS A 291 -22.97 -15.69 8.75
N ILE A 292 -24.06 -15.31 8.11
CA ILE A 292 -24.11 -14.19 7.16
C ILE A 292 -25.28 -13.31 7.58
N ASN A 293 -25.05 -12.00 7.74
CA ASN A 293 -26.05 -11.05 8.28
C ASN A 293 -26.66 -11.49 9.62
N GLU A 294 -25.81 -11.96 10.55
CA GLU A 294 -26.20 -12.53 11.86
C GLU A 294 -27.07 -13.79 11.83
N GLN A 295 -27.37 -14.33 10.65
CA GLN A 295 -28.17 -15.55 10.52
C GLN A 295 -27.28 -16.75 10.22
N HIS A 296 -27.59 -17.88 10.85
CA HIS A 296 -26.99 -19.15 10.50
C HIS A 296 -27.41 -19.55 9.10
N ILE A 297 -26.45 -19.99 8.29
CA ILE A 297 -26.71 -20.45 6.94
C ILE A 297 -26.64 -21.99 6.90
N SER A 298 -27.42 -22.60 6.02
CA SER A 298 -27.32 -24.03 5.74
C SER A 298 -26.22 -24.31 4.71
N SER A 299 -25.86 -25.60 4.57
CA SER A 299 -24.93 -26.04 3.52
C SER A 299 -25.44 -25.72 2.10
N LYS A 300 -26.77 -25.70 1.90
CA LYS A 300 -27.38 -25.31 0.61
C LYS A 300 -27.26 -23.82 0.36
N ASP A 301 -27.45 -23.01 1.40
CA ASP A 301 -27.26 -21.56 1.27
C ASP A 301 -25.79 -21.25 0.98
N LEU A 302 -24.85 -21.93 1.63
CA LEU A 302 -23.42 -21.77 1.36
C LEU A 302 -23.07 -22.07 -0.11
N PHE A 303 -23.68 -23.11 -0.72
CA PHE A 303 -23.54 -23.38 -2.15
C PHE A 303 -24.00 -22.20 -3.01
N GLU A 304 -25.17 -21.65 -2.69
CA GLU A 304 -25.70 -20.48 -3.39
C GLU A 304 -24.80 -19.25 -3.21
N TYR A 305 -24.23 -19.03 -2.03
CA TYR A 305 -23.21 -17.99 -1.79
C TYR A 305 -21.97 -18.21 -2.65
N PHE A 306 -21.39 -19.42 -2.66
CA PHE A 306 -20.27 -19.72 -3.56
C PHE A 306 -20.61 -19.41 -5.02
N ARG A 307 -21.82 -19.78 -5.47
CA ARG A 307 -22.25 -19.56 -6.86
C ARG A 307 -22.44 -18.08 -7.18
N VAL A 308 -23.23 -17.36 -6.38
CA VAL A 308 -23.55 -15.95 -6.59
C VAL A 308 -22.31 -15.10 -6.40
N ASP A 309 -21.56 -15.29 -5.31
CA ASP A 309 -20.39 -14.46 -5.02
C ASP A 309 -19.28 -14.71 -6.02
N THR A 310 -19.05 -15.95 -6.48
CA THR A 310 -18.07 -16.20 -7.55
C THR A 310 -18.45 -15.46 -8.83
N VAL A 311 -19.72 -15.48 -9.23
CA VAL A 311 -20.20 -14.79 -10.45
C VAL A 311 -20.18 -13.26 -10.28
N MET A 312 -20.70 -12.75 -9.17
CA MET A 312 -20.74 -11.32 -8.85
C MET A 312 -19.34 -10.73 -8.69
N ALA A 313 -18.46 -11.42 -7.99
CA ALA A 313 -17.06 -11.03 -7.87
C ALA A 313 -16.39 -11.09 -9.24
N THR A 314 -16.53 -12.17 -10.02
CA THR A 314 -16.00 -12.23 -11.41
C THR A 314 -16.52 -11.07 -12.28
N GLY A 315 -17.79 -10.67 -12.12
CA GLY A 315 -18.33 -9.50 -12.81
C GLY A 315 -17.74 -8.18 -12.34
N ARG A 316 -17.70 -7.95 -11.02
CA ARG A 316 -17.06 -6.78 -10.42
C ARG A 316 -15.58 -6.67 -10.78
N ILE A 317 -14.90 -7.80 -10.97
CA ILE A 317 -13.49 -7.90 -11.38
C ILE A 317 -13.28 -7.42 -12.79
N HIS A 318 -14.05 -7.94 -13.73
CA HIS A 318 -13.96 -7.50 -15.10
C HIS A 318 -14.28 -6.00 -15.21
N CYS A 319 -15.25 -5.52 -14.42
CA CYS A 319 -15.52 -4.10 -14.30
C CYS A 319 -14.32 -3.33 -13.71
N LEU A 320 -13.75 -3.74 -12.57
CA LEU A 320 -12.62 -3.04 -11.95
C LEU A 320 -11.37 -3.02 -12.84
N THR A 321 -11.08 -4.11 -13.53
CA THR A 321 -9.97 -4.22 -14.48
C THR A 321 -10.20 -3.26 -15.66
N ALA A 322 -11.43 -3.19 -16.17
CA ALA A 322 -11.80 -2.24 -17.21
C ALA A 322 -11.72 -0.78 -16.73
N VAL A 323 -12.10 -0.50 -15.47
CA VAL A 323 -11.96 0.83 -14.85
C VAL A 323 -10.47 1.21 -14.78
N SER A 324 -9.61 0.33 -14.28
CA SER A 324 -8.17 0.58 -14.21
C SER A 324 -7.58 0.86 -15.59
N ALA A 325 -7.87 0.02 -16.58
CA ALA A 325 -7.38 0.21 -17.95
C ALA A 325 -7.87 1.51 -18.59
N ALA A 326 -9.12 1.90 -18.33
CA ALA A 326 -9.68 3.18 -18.80
C ALA A 326 -9.03 4.39 -18.12
N LYS A 327 -8.77 4.30 -16.82
CA LYS A 327 -8.10 5.32 -16.02
C LYS A 327 -6.63 5.50 -16.42
N ASP A 328 -5.92 4.41 -16.67
CA ASP A 328 -4.54 4.42 -17.16
C ASP A 328 -4.49 5.08 -18.54
N TYR A 329 -5.46 4.78 -19.41
CA TYR A 329 -5.60 5.46 -20.69
C TYR A 329 -5.80 6.96 -20.54
N TYR A 330 -6.74 7.40 -19.69
CA TYR A 330 -6.99 8.81 -19.42
C TYR A 330 -5.71 9.51 -18.91
N SER A 331 -5.05 8.91 -17.92
CA SER A 331 -3.83 9.45 -17.31
C SER A 331 -2.72 9.60 -18.35
N HIS A 332 -2.49 8.56 -19.16
CA HIS A 332 -1.51 8.57 -20.24
C HIS A 332 -1.80 9.63 -21.30
N GLN A 333 -3.07 9.86 -21.66
CA GLN A 333 -3.42 10.93 -22.60
C GLN A 333 -3.24 12.31 -21.98
N MET A 334 -3.68 12.52 -20.73
CA MET A 334 -3.49 13.80 -20.04
C MET A 334 -2.00 14.14 -19.87
N GLU A 335 -1.16 13.19 -19.47
CA GLU A 335 0.28 13.37 -19.32
C GLU A 335 0.98 13.85 -20.60
N LYS A 336 0.52 13.40 -21.78
CA LYS A 336 1.08 13.86 -23.07
C LYS A 336 0.94 15.36 -23.25
N TYR A 337 -0.10 15.97 -22.71
CA TYR A 337 -0.38 17.40 -22.87
C TYR A 337 0.02 18.21 -21.65
N CYS A 338 -0.28 17.75 -20.43
CA CYS A 338 -0.10 18.51 -19.19
C CYS A 338 0.85 17.86 -18.16
N GLY A 339 1.56 16.78 -18.52
CA GLY A 339 2.56 16.12 -17.67
C GLY A 339 3.72 17.03 -17.28
N ASP A 340 4.55 16.63 -16.32
CA ASP A 340 5.52 17.52 -15.64
C ASP A 340 6.46 18.28 -16.59
N ASP A 341 6.97 17.62 -17.62
CA ASP A 341 7.87 18.20 -18.63
C ASP A 341 7.14 19.06 -19.70
N ARG A 342 5.82 19.21 -19.59
CA ARG A 342 5.00 19.96 -20.55
C ARG A 342 4.69 21.38 -20.08
N PRO A 343 4.64 22.36 -21.00
CA PRO A 343 4.35 23.75 -20.67
C PRO A 343 2.93 23.93 -20.12
N TYR A 344 2.68 25.09 -19.46
CA TYR A 344 1.36 25.46 -18.96
C TYR A 344 0.30 25.49 -20.08
N ILE A 345 -0.85 24.89 -19.81
CA ILE A 345 -2.02 24.90 -20.69
C ILE A 345 -3.12 25.78 -20.06
N HIS A 346 -3.82 26.58 -20.88
CA HIS A 346 -4.92 27.40 -20.38
C HIS A 346 -6.09 26.52 -19.87
N PRO A 347 -6.74 26.85 -18.74
CA PRO A 347 -7.78 26.02 -18.12
C PRO A 347 -8.88 25.57 -19.09
N HIS A 348 -9.37 26.48 -19.94
CA HIS A 348 -10.37 26.15 -20.97
C HIS A 348 -9.91 25.05 -21.96
N GLN A 349 -8.64 25.04 -22.35
CA GLN A 349 -8.10 23.99 -23.23
C GLN A 349 -7.90 22.68 -22.46
N LEU A 350 -7.46 22.77 -21.19
CA LEU A 350 -7.31 21.61 -20.33
C LEU A 350 -8.65 20.91 -20.07
N ASP A 351 -9.70 21.69 -19.81
CA ASP A 351 -11.07 21.20 -19.65
C ASP A 351 -11.59 20.53 -20.93
N ALA A 352 -11.29 21.11 -22.11
CA ALA A 352 -11.65 20.51 -23.39
C ALA A 352 -10.95 19.16 -23.63
N PHE A 353 -9.65 19.06 -23.30
CA PHE A 353 -8.93 17.78 -23.36
C PHE A 353 -9.49 16.75 -22.40
N HIS A 354 -9.80 17.16 -21.17
CA HIS A 354 -10.41 16.27 -20.18
C HIS A 354 -11.75 15.72 -20.68
N GLN A 355 -12.64 16.55 -21.23
CA GLN A 355 -13.94 16.09 -21.75
C GLN A 355 -13.77 15.06 -22.87
N ASN A 356 -12.84 15.28 -23.79
CA ASN A 356 -12.58 14.34 -24.88
C ASN A 356 -12.01 13.00 -24.35
N PHE A 357 -10.97 13.05 -23.52
CA PHE A 357 -10.33 11.84 -23.01
C PHE A 357 -11.19 11.08 -22.00
N LEU A 358 -12.08 11.77 -21.27
CA LEU A 358 -13.09 11.15 -20.43
C LEU A 358 -14.06 10.32 -21.27
N GLN A 359 -14.59 10.87 -22.37
CA GLN A 359 -15.48 10.12 -23.27
C GLN A 359 -14.78 8.90 -23.88
N GLU A 360 -13.55 9.06 -24.36
CA GLU A 360 -12.77 7.94 -24.89
C GLU A 360 -12.48 6.87 -23.83
N ALA A 361 -12.23 7.27 -22.58
CA ALA A 361 -12.02 6.34 -21.46
C ALA A 361 -13.32 5.58 -21.11
N ILE A 362 -14.47 6.27 -21.09
CA ILE A 362 -15.79 5.64 -20.87
C ILE A 362 -16.10 4.66 -22.02
N GLU A 363 -15.84 5.04 -23.27
CA GLU A 363 -16.02 4.15 -24.42
C GLU A 363 -15.14 2.89 -24.31
N LYS A 364 -13.87 3.05 -23.92
CA LYS A 364 -12.98 1.90 -23.66
C LYS A 364 -13.52 1.01 -22.55
N PHE A 365 -14.01 1.59 -21.45
CA PHE A 365 -14.65 0.85 -20.39
C PHE A 365 -15.84 0.05 -20.91
N ARG A 366 -16.75 0.69 -21.67
CA ARG A 366 -17.96 0.05 -22.22
C ARG A 366 -17.64 -1.10 -23.18
N HIS A 367 -16.67 -0.93 -24.08
CA HIS A 367 -16.27 -1.94 -25.07
C HIS A 367 -15.45 -3.11 -24.49
N ALA A 368 -14.90 -2.96 -23.28
CA ALA A 368 -14.19 -4.07 -22.64
C ALA A 368 -15.12 -5.28 -22.42
N PRO A 369 -14.69 -6.52 -22.71
CA PRO A 369 -15.48 -7.71 -22.44
C PRO A 369 -15.68 -7.87 -20.93
N LYS A 370 -16.93 -7.76 -20.46
CA LYS A 370 -17.30 -7.83 -19.04
C LYS A 370 -18.46 -8.80 -18.83
N ILE A 371 -18.27 -9.80 -17.95
CA ILE A 371 -19.31 -10.75 -17.53
C ILE A 371 -19.93 -10.25 -16.23
N ALA A 372 -20.75 -9.21 -16.30
CA ALA A 372 -21.40 -8.59 -15.14
C ALA A 372 -22.85 -8.21 -15.48
N ASP A 373 -23.70 -8.09 -14.46
CA ASP A 373 -25.06 -7.56 -14.61
C ASP A 373 -25.03 -6.08 -15.03
N GLU A 374 -26.03 -5.63 -15.78
CA GLU A 374 -26.10 -4.25 -16.29
C GLU A 374 -26.03 -3.20 -15.16
N LYS A 375 -26.70 -3.45 -14.04
CA LYS A 375 -26.65 -2.57 -12.87
C LYS A 375 -25.22 -2.41 -12.32
N ILE A 376 -24.43 -3.48 -12.29
CA ILE A 376 -23.03 -3.44 -11.81
C ILE A 376 -22.16 -2.67 -12.80
N LYS A 377 -22.40 -2.82 -14.11
CA LYS A 377 -21.68 -2.05 -15.13
C LYS A 377 -21.96 -0.56 -14.97
N GLU A 378 -23.22 -0.16 -14.78
CA GLU A 378 -23.62 1.24 -14.55
C GLU A 378 -22.97 1.83 -13.29
N ASP A 379 -22.96 1.09 -12.18
CA ASP A 379 -22.35 1.56 -10.92
C ASP A 379 -20.84 1.78 -11.07
N TYR A 380 -20.14 0.89 -11.79
CA TYR A 380 -18.70 1.03 -12.04
C TYR A 380 -18.36 2.09 -13.10
N GLU A 381 -19.26 2.35 -14.03
CA GLU A 381 -19.13 3.48 -14.97
C GLU A 381 -19.19 4.82 -14.23
N LYS A 382 -20.16 5.00 -13.34
CA LYS A 382 -20.25 6.19 -12.46
C LYS A 382 -19.02 6.32 -11.57
N LYS A 383 -18.51 5.20 -11.05
CA LYS A 383 -17.27 5.19 -10.25
C LYS A 383 -16.07 5.64 -11.07
N LEU A 384 -15.92 5.17 -12.32
CA LEU A 384 -14.87 5.58 -13.23
C LEU A 384 -14.91 7.10 -13.50
N GLU A 385 -16.10 7.64 -13.77
CA GLU A 385 -16.30 9.08 -13.97
C GLU A 385 -15.81 9.88 -12.75
N ALA A 386 -16.25 9.49 -11.54
CA ALA A 386 -15.85 10.15 -10.31
C ALA A 386 -14.33 10.08 -10.05
N GLU A 387 -13.70 8.94 -10.32
CA GLU A 387 -12.24 8.80 -10.17
C GLU A 387 -11.45 9.61 -11.21
N ILE A 388 -11.93 9.70 -12.45
CA ILE A 388 -11.32 10.52 -13.50
C ILE A 388 -11.46 12.02 -13.14
N ASP A 389 -12.58 12.45 -12.58
CA ASP A 389 -12.78 13.83 -12.12
C ASP A 389 -11.81 14.20 -10.99
N GLU A 390 -11.55 13.26 -10.07
CA GLU A 390 -10.54 13.45 -9.02
C GLU A 390 -9.13 13.57 -9.62
N LEU A 391 -8.77 12.69 -10.57
CA LEU A 391 -7.49 12.80 -11.30
C LEU A 391 -7.37 14.10 -12.09
N HIS A 392 -8.44 14.54 -12.73
CA HIS A 392 -8.47 15.79 -13.46
C HIS A 392 -8.21 16.98 -12.53
N THR A 393 -8.75 16.95 -11.31
CA THR A 393 -8.46 17.96 -10.29
C THR A 393 -6.96 17.98 -9.93
N LYS A 394 -6.30 16.81 -9.86
CA LYS A 394 -4.85 16.71 -9.68
C LYS A 394 -4.08 17.30 -10.86
N PHE A 395 -4.46 16.97 -12.10
CA PHE A 395 -3.86 17.58 -13.30
C PHE A 395 -4.06 19.10 -13.38
N LYS A 396 -5.23 19.61 -12.98
CA LYS A 396 -5.50 21.05 -12.85
C LYS A 396 -4.57 21.71 -11.84
N ASN A 397 -4.44 21.12 -10.66
CA ASN A 397 -3.56 21.65 -9.61
C ASN A 397 -2.09 21.64 -10.05
N ASN A 398 -1.64 20.56 -10.69
CA ASN A 398 -0.29 20.48 -11.23
C ASN A 398 -0.06 21.53 -12.34
N ASN A 399 -0.99 21.65 -13.28
CA ASN A 399 -0.92 22.67 -14.33
C ASN A 399 -0.95 24.10 -13.77
N ASN A 400 -1.79 24.37 -12.76
CA ASN A 400 -1.84 25.67 -12.07
C ASN A 400 -0.54 25.97 -11.32
N SER A 401 0.15 24.96 -10.78
CA SER A 401 1.46 25.17 -10.15
C SER A 401 2.51 25.70 -11.15
N LYS A 402 2.38 25.35 -12.43
CA LYS A 402 3.20 25.90 -13.52
C LYS A 402 2.88 27.38 -13.81
N ASN A 403 1.68 27.84 -13.45
CA ASN A 403 1.24 29.23 -13.60
C ASN A 403 1.75 30.16 -12.47
N VAL A 404 2.32 29.61 -11.39
CA VAL A 404 2.86 30.41 -10.27
C VAL A 404 4.07 31.26 -10.71
N PHE A 405 4.77 30.85 -11.76
CA PHE A 405 5.84 31.64 -12.38
C PHE A 405 5.35 32.79 -13.29
N ALA A 406 4.04 32.89 -13.56
CA ALA A 406 3.45 34.01 -14.30
C ALA A 406 3.15 35.22 -13.40
N PHE A 407 2.85 35.01 -12.10
CA PHE A 407 2.52 36.09 -11.16
C PHE A 407 3.77 36.90 -10.74
N SER A 408 4.95 36.30 -10.78
CA SER A 408 6.24 36.96 -10.54
C SER A 408 6.68 37.95 -11.63
N ARG A 409 5.87 38.18 -12.67
CA ARG A 409 6.23 38.97 -13.87
C ARG A 409 5.59 40.35 -13.99
N THR A 410 5.40 41.08 -12.91
CA THR A 410 5.30 42.54 -13.04
C THR A 410 6.46 43.21 -12.29
N PRO A 411 7.52 43.66 -13.00
CA PRO A 411 8.53 44.56 -12.42
C PRO A 411 7.88 45.72 -11.64
N ILE A 412 6.69 46.12 -12.08
CA ILE A 412 5.84 47.15 -11.46
C ILE A 412 5.50 46.85 -10.00
N THR A 413 5.22 45.60 -9.60
CA THR A 413 4.90 45.28 -8.18
C THR A 413 6.14 45.36 -7.28
N LEU A 414 7.30 44.91 -7.80
CA LEU A 414 8.58 45.08 -7.12
C LEU A 414 8.98 46.56 -7.01
N ILE A 415 8.75 47.34 -8.07
CA ILE A 415 9.00 48.78 -8.08
C ILE A 415 8.07 49.50 -7.10
N LEU A 416 6.76 49.21 -7.12
CA LEU A 416 5.77 49.81 -6.20
C LEU A 416 6.09 49.49 -4.74
N SER A 417 6.43 48.23 -4.43
CA SER A 417 6.79 47.84 -3.07
C SER A 417 8.10 48.49 -2.61
N MET A 418 9.10 48.61 -3.49
CA MET A 418 10.35 49.33 -3.20
C MET A 418 10.09 50.82 -2.93
N VAL A 419 9.28 51.48 -3.75
CA VAL A 419 8.91 52.90 -3.56
C VAL A 419 8.14 53.09 -2.25
N LEU A 420 7.17 52.22 -1.94
CA LEU A 420 6.42 52.30 -0.70
C LEU A 420 7.33 52.10 0.54
N CYS A 421 8.24 51.13 0.49
CA CYS A 421 9.21 50.91 1.55
C CYS A 421 10.14 52.11 1.74
N TYR A 422 10.61 52.72 0.65
CA TYR A 422 11.41 53.94 0.71
C TYR A 422 10.65 55.11 1.35
N LEU A 423 9.42 55.37 0.93
CA LEU A 423 8.58 56.43 1.50
C LEU A 423 8.30 56.22 3.00
N MET A 424 8.04 54.98 3.42
CA MET A 424 7.88 54.65 4.83
C MET A 424 9.18 54.79 5.63
N ALA A 425 10.33 54.56 5.00
CA ALA A 425 11.64 54.63 5.64
C ALA A 425 12.13 56.07 5.82
N VAL A 426 11.90 56.96 4.85
CA VAL A 426 12.35 58.37 4.90
C VAL A 426 11.73 59.14 6.07
N ASN A 427 10.51 58.79 6.50
CA ASN A 427 9.82 59.45 7.60
C ASN A 427 10.30 59.03 9.00
N ARG A 428 11.27 58.13 9.11
CA ARG A 428 11.77 57.64 10.40
C ARG A 428 12.91 58.50 10.92
N THR A 429 12.76 59.09 12.11
CA THR A 429 13.78 59.94 12.75
C THR A 429 15.03 59.18 13.20
N ASN A 430 14.95 57.86 13.32
CA ASN A 430 16.05 56.98 13.73
C ASN A 430 16.79 56.32 12.56
N LEU A 431 16.50 56.71 11.31
CA LEU A 431 17.11 56.17 10.10
C LEU A 431 17.64 57.31 9.22
N GLN A 432 18.92 57.24 8.86
CA GLN A 432 19.53 58.14 7.89
C GLN A 432 19.79 57.39 6.59
N ILE A 433 19.16 57.85 5.52
CA ILE A 433 19.37 57.31 4.17
C ILE A 433 20.20 58.33 3.39
N LEU A 434 21.33 57.90 2.84
CA LEU A 434 22.16 58.70 1.96
C LEU A 434 21.99 58.16 0.54
N ASP A 435 21.27 58.90 -0.31
CA ASP A 435 21.18 58.64 -1.73
C ASP A 435 22.46 59.06 -2.43
N SER A 436 22.77 58.45 -3.59
CA SER A 436 23.97 58.79 -4.37
C SER A 436 25.31 58.69 -3.59
N ALA A 437 25.35 57.92 -2.51
CA ALA A 437 26.56 57.62 -1.75
C ALA A 437 27.18 56.30 -2.26
N THR A 438 28.31 56.39 -2.96
CA THR A 438 28.96 55.22 -3.54
C THR A 438 29.94 54.61 -2.54
N VAL A 439 29.67 53.40 -2.07
CA VAL A 439 30.60 52.69 -1.18
C VAL A 439 31.82 52.24 -1.97
N LEU A 440 33.00 52.70 -1.55
CA LEU A 440 34.28 52.43 -2.23
C LEU A 440 34.98 51.21 -1.65
N LYS A 441 34.95 51.06 -0.31
CA LYS A 441 35.69 50.03 0.42
C LYS A 441 35.05 49.73 1.76
N LEU A 442 35.07 48.47 2.17
CA LEU A 442 34.72 48.02 3.53
C LEU A 442 35.93 48.17 4.45
N LEU A 443 35.65 48.53 5.70
CA LEU A 443 36.67 48.72 6.74
C LEU A 443 36.63 47.55 7.73
N PHE A 444 37.82 47.08 8.08
CA PHE A 444 38.04 45.95 8.98
C PHE A 444 38.80 46.40 10.22
N ASP A 445 38.54 45.73 11.35
CA ASP A 445 39.31 45.94 12.57
C ASP A 445 40.78 45.55 12.35
N GLN A 446 41.71 46.35 12.86
CA GLN A 446 43.15 46.07 12.73
C GLN A 446 43.61 44.91 13.62
N THR A 447 42.87 44.64 14.70
CA THR A 447 43.14 43.55 15.66
C THR A 447 42.44 42.25 15.28
N ASP A 448 41.30 42.35 14.60
CA ASP A 448 40.53 41.20 14.09
C ASP A 448 40.05 41.43 12.64
N PRO A 449 40.78 40.91 11.63
CA PRO A 449 40.43 41.09 10.22
C PRO A 449 39.12 40.40 9.80
N THR A 450 38.51 39.59 10.67
CA THR A 450 37.19 38.99 10.41
C THR A 450 36.03 39.91 10.78
N LYS A 451 36.30 41.01 11.50
CA LYS A 451 35.29 41.94 11.97
C LYS A 451 35.18 43.16 11.06
N TYR A 452 34.00 43.31 10.45
CA TYR A 452 33.61 44.50 9.69
C TYR A 452 33.22 45.62 10.65
N ILE A 453 33.89 46.77 10.55
CA ILE A 453 33.66 47.91 11.45
C ILE A 453 32.96 49.07 10.73
N GLY A 454 32.89 49.05 9.41
CA GLY A 454 32.29 50.15 8.66
C GLY A 454 32.60 50.12 7.17
N ALA A 455 32.44 51.27 6.53
CA ALA A 455 32.75 51.45 5.12
C ALA A 455 33.20 52.89 4.82
N SER A 456 34.12 53.04 3.86
CA SER A 456 34.42 54.32 3.23
C SER A 456 33.54 54.48 1.99
N TYR A 457 32.93 55.65 1.86
CA TYR A 457 32.01 55.97 0.77
C TYR A 457 32.29 57.38 0.24
N GLU A 458 32.04 57.57 -1.04
CA GLU A 458 32.05 58.88 -1.67
C GLU A 458 30.65 59.48 -1.60
N TYR A 459 30.55 60.71 -1.11
CA TYR A 459 29.29 61.45 -1.07
C TYR A 459 29.55 62.91 -1.40
N LYS A 460 28.87 63.42 -2.44
CA LYS A 460 29.04 64.79 -2.96
C LYS A 460 30.51 65.14 -3.31
N GLY A 461 31.24 64.18 -3.87
CA GLY A 461 32.64 64.34 -4.30
C GLY A 461 33.67 64.25 -3.16
N GLU A 462 33.25 64.03 -1.91
CA GLU A 462 34.15 63.83 -0.78
C GLU A 462 34.13 62.38 -0.30
N VAL A 463 35.31 61.84 0.01
CA VAL A 463 35.43 60.51 0.64
C VAL A 463 35.20 60.65 2.15
N ARG A 464 34.20 59.95 2.65
CA ARG A 464 33.79 59.91 4.06
C ARG A 464 33.82 58.47 4.58
N THR A 465 33.83 58.35 5.91
CA THR A 465 33.86 57.05 6.59
C THR A 465 32.67 56.92 7.54
N ALA A 466 31.97 55.78 7.47
CA ALA A 466 30.94 55.40 8.42
C ALA A 466 31.39 54.19 9.24
N ILE A 467 31.30 54.28 10.57
CA ILE A 467 31.65 53.21 11.51
C ILE A 467 30.38 52.72 12.20
N ALA A 468 30.16 51.41 12.22
CA ALA A 468 28.99 50.78 12.82
C ALA A 468 29.30 50.30 14.25
N ARG A 469 28.37 50.56 15.19
CA ARG A 469 28.50 50.09 16.59
C ARG A 469 27.97 48.68 16.83
N LYS A 470 27.09 48.19 15.97
CA LYS A 470 26.45 46.87 16.10
C LYS A 470 26.87 45.96 14.95
N GLU A 471 26.34 46.22 13.76
CA GLU A 471 26.49 45.33 12.61
C GLU A 471 26.57 46.13 11.31
N VAL A 472 27.19 45.52 10.29
CA VAL A 472 27.24 46.02 8.91
C VAL A 472 26.52 45.01 8.02
N ILE A 473 25.52 45.46 7.27
CA ILE A 473 24.74 44.61 6.35
C ILE A 473 25.09 45.01 4.91
N LEU A 474 25.56 44.05 4.11
CA LEU A 474 25.97 44.29 2.72
C LEU A 474 24.87 43.92 1.71
N CYS A 475 24.24 44.94 1.12
CA CYS A 475 23.12 44.81 0.18
C CYS A 475 23.45 45.29 -1.26
N ALA A 476 24.59 44.89 -1.83
CA ALA A 476 25.06 45.42 -3.13
C ALA A 476 24.67 44.58 -4.37
N GLY A 477 23.65 43.71 -4.28
CA GLY A 477 23.26 42.83 -5.40
C GLY A 477 24.32 41.80 -5.84
N VAL A 478 23.99 40.96 -6.82
CA VAL A 478 24.88 39.86 -7.25
C VAL A 478 26.16 40.33 -7.94
N PHE A 479 26.13 41.51 -8.57
CA PHE A 479 27.27 42.08 -9.29
C PHE A 479 28.21 42.89 -8.38
N ASN A 480 27.68 43.82 -7.58
CA ASN A 480 28.55 44.74 -6.84
C ASN A 480 29.05 44.15 -5.52
N LYS A 481 28.38 43.14 -4.94
CA LYS A 481 28.89 42.43 -3.74
C LYS A 481 30.28 41.83 -3.95
N PRO A 482 30.54 40.94 -4.93
CA PRO A 482 31.86 40.36 -5.12
C PRO A 482 32.90 41.42 -5.53
N LYS A 483 32.50 42.44 -6.31
CA LYS A 483 33.38 43.56 -6.66
C LYS A 483 33.85 44.33 -5.41
N LEU A 484 32.92 44.74 -4.56
CA LEU A 484 33.24 45.51 -3.36
C LEU A 484 34.06 44.69 -2.35
N LEU A 485 33.76 43.40 -2.18
CA LEU A 485 34.55 42.51 -1.34
C LEU A 485 36.00 42.41 -1.82
N LYS A 486 36.21 42.23 -3.13
CA LYS A 486 37.56 42.20 -3.74
C LYS A 486 38.31 43.53 -3.55
N LEU A 487 37.66 44.67 -3.82
CA LEU A 487 38.25 46.00 -3.58
C LEU A 487 38.63 46.23 -2.11
N SER A 488 37.96 45.52 -1.20
CA SER A 488 38.20 45.58 0.24
C SER A 488 39.22 44.56 0.74
N GLY A 489 39.78 43.74 -0.15
CA GLY A 489 40.80 42.73 0.19
C GLY A 489 40.24 41.35 0.56
N VAL A 490 38.95 41.08 0.31
CA VAL A 490 38.31 39.78 0.55
C VAL A 490 38.09 39.07 -0.78
N GLY A 491 38.88 38.03 -1.05
CA GLY A 491 38.84 37.33 -2.33
C GLY A 491 40.05 36.45 -2.62
N PRO A 492 40.23 35.97 -3.86
CA PRO A 492 41.37 35.15 -4.26
C PRO A 492 42.66 35.98 -4.23
N GLU A 493 43.68 35.54 -3.47
CA GLU A 493 44.98 36.21 -3.35
C GLU A 493 45.64 36.45 -4.72
N THR A 494 45.56 35.44 -5.60
CA THR A 494 46.07 35.50 -6.98
C THR A 494 45.48 36.61 -7.84
N TRP A 495 44.28 37.11 -7.49
CA TRP A 495 43.64 38.24 -8.17
C TRP A 495 43.91 39.58 -7.50
N LEU A 496 44.17 39.59 -6.19
CA LEU A 496 44.29 40.81 -5.39
C LEU A 496 45.72 41.36 -5.34
N GLU A 497 46.73 40.49 -5.22
CA GLU A 497 48.15 40.89 -5.15
C GLU A 497 48.63 41.67 -6.38
N PRO A 498 48.32 41.26 -7.63
CA PRO A 498 48.75 42.02 -8.82
C PRO A 498 48.16 43.43 -8.88
N LEU A 499 47.04 43.67 -8.19
CA LEU A 499 46.37 44.96 -8.11
C LEU A 499 46.81 45.79 -6.90
N SER A 500 47.85 45.36 -6.18
CA SER A 500 48.34 46.00 -4.95
C SER A 500 47.27 46.15 -3.86
N ILE A 501 46.27 45.25 -3.83
CA ILE A 501 45.24 45.22 -2.80
C ILE A 501 45.71 44.27 -1.70
N LYS A 502 45.94 44.82 -0.50
CA LYS A 502 46.27 44.00 0.68
C LYS A 502 45.14 43.00 0.96
N VAL A 503 45.48 41.70 0.96
CA VAL A 503 44.53 40.63 1.27
C VAL A 503 44.19 40.66 2.77
N VAL A 504 42.91 40.83 3.06
CA VAL A 504 42.33 40.82 4.41
C VAL A 504 41.82 39.41 4.74
N ALA A 505 41.12 38.77 3.80
CA ALA A 505 40.64 37.40 3.96
C ALA A 505 40.69 36.64 2.63
N LYS A 506 41.33 35.48 2.64
CA LYS A 506 41.45 34.61 1.45
C LYS A 506 40.16 33.86 1.22
N ASN A 507 39.51 34.08 0.08
CA ASN A 507 38.33 33.32 -0.33
C ASN A 507 38.30 33.16 -1.86
N ALA A 508 38.57 31.95 -2.33
CA ALA A 508 38.64 31.62 -3.76
C ALA A 508 37.28 31.64 -4.46
N GLU A 509 36.18 31.58 -3.71
CA GLU A 509 34.82 31.42 -4.24
C GLU A 509 34.16 32.77 -4.56
N ILE A 510 34.71 33.89 -4.06
CA ILE A 510 34.17 35.23 -4.30
C ILE A 510 34.23 35.58 -5.80
N GLY A 511 33.06 35.53 -6.43
CA GLY A 511 32.84 35.85 -7.85
C GLY A 511 33.11 34.69 -8.82
N LYS A 512 33.36 33.46 -8.35
CA LYS A 512 33.66 32.28 -9.20
C LYS A 512 32.41 31.62 -9.79
N HIS A 513 31.29 31.65 -9.06
CA HIS A 513 30.01 31.04 -9.46
C HIS A 513 29.01 32.04 -10.01
N PHE A 514 29.49 33.13 -10.62
CA PHE A 514 28.59 34.06 -11.26
C PHE A 514 28.02 33.41 -12.53
N ALA A 515 26.73 33.06 -12.49
CA ALA A 515 25.99 32.57 -13.63
C ALA A 515 25.04 33.68 -14.10
N ASP A 516 25.28 34.21 -15.30
CA ASP A 516 24.34 35.13 -15.93
C ASP A 516 23.13 34.34 -16.46
N GLN A 517 21.92 34.87 -16.29
CA GLN A 517 20.76 34.29 -16.96
C GLN A 517 20.79 34.77 -18.40
N MET A 518 21.31 33.93 -19.32
CA MET A 518 21.25 34.26 -20.74
C MET A 518 19.80 34.45 -21.19
N ALA A 519 19.45 35.69 -21.53
CA ALA A 519 18.20 35.98 -22.22
C ALA A 519 18.33 35.54 -23.69
N ILE A 520 17.72 34.41 -24.03
CA ILE A 520 17.62 33.95 -25.42
C ILE A 520 16.35 34.56 -26.02
N TYR A 521 16.52 35.52 -26.92
CA TYR A 521 15.42 36.06 -27.71
C TYR A 521 15.16 35.13 -28.89
N MET A 522 14.03 34.45 -28.87
CA MET A 522 13.55 33.65 -30.01
C MET A 522 12.56 34.48 -30.81
N ALA A 523 12.91 34.76 -32.08
CA ALA A 523 12.00 35.38 -33.03
C ALA A 523 11.34 34.27 -33.87
N PHE A 524 10.00 34.25 -33.88
CA PHE A 524 9.23 33.32 -34.69
C PHE A 524 8.54 34.07 -35.83
N LYS A 525 8.57 33.50 -37.03
CA LYS A 525 7.79 34.00 -38.16
C LYS A 525 6.33 33.56 -37.97
N ASN A 526 5.43 34.53 -37.84
CA ASN A 526 4.01 34.22 -37.72
C ASN A 526 3.45 33.69 -39.05
N THR A 527 2.60 32.67 -39.02
CA THR A 527 1.99 32.06 -40.22
C THR A 527 0.77 32.82 -40.71
N GLU A 528 0.19 33.69 -39.89
CA GLU A 528 -0.90 34.59 -40.27
C GLU A 528 -0.44 36.05 -40.23
N GLN A 529 -0.92 36.86 -41.18
CA GLN A 529 -0.69 38.30 -41.16
C GLN A 529 -1.46 38.92 -39.98
N VAL A 530 -0.76 39.14 -38.87
CA VAL A 530 -1.28 39.98 -37.79
C VAL A 530 -1.18 41.43 -38.26
N PRO A 531 -2.28 42.21 -38.25
CA PRO A 531 -2.22 43.63 -38.59
C PRO A 531 -1.23 44.32 -37.65
N ALA A 532 -0.36 45.15 -38.22
CA ALA A 532 0.57 45.95 -37.43
C ALA A 532 -0.23 46.77 -36.42
N LEU A 533 0.12 46.66 -35.14
CA LEU A 533 -0.37 47.59 -34.13
C LEU A 533 0.11 49.00 -34.50
N PRO A 534 -0.74 50.03 -34.39
CA PRO A 534 -0.41 51.40 -34.76
C PRO A 534 0.74 52.00 -33.94
#